data_AF-A0A6P3XBR4-F1
#
_entry.id   AF-A0A6P3XBR4-F1
#
_cell.length_a   1.000
_cell.length_b   1.000
_cell.length_c   1.000
_cell.angle_alpha   90.00
_cell.angle_beta   90.00
_cell.angle_gamma   90.00
#
_symmetry.space_group_name_H-M   'P 1'
#
loop_
_entity.id
_entity.type
_entity.pdbx_description
1 polymer ?
#
loop_
_entity_poly.entity_id
_entity_poly.type
_entity_poly.pdbx_seq_one_letter_code
_entity_poly.pdbx_strand_id
1 'polypeptide(L)'
;MNDIEDAGRQGDLYIGRSGDPWSASSASNYEKDILLSVPSSANDTKVLTVADGLKETSTHARFKRGVIHLYNMVVCATGCNPLAYKGYGCYCGFLGSGYVIDGIDQCCKMHDWCYDATECPMFSEYFVPYYWRCYHGYKPVCAVEHGDWGGSGSCAQRLCECDRSLAECLKKYPCPTTKAVCTSSPWRLVQNLFMII
;
A
#
# COMPACT_ATOMS: atom_id res chain seq x y z
N MET A 1 29.73 37.37 -23.86
CA MET A 1 30.34 37.00 -22.58
C MET A 1 29.30 37.22 -21.49
N ASN A 2 28.88 36.12 -20.87
CA ASN A 2 28.41 35.95 -19.48
C ASN A 2 27.13 36.67 -19.05
N ASP A 3 26.23 36.14 -18.21
CA ASP A 3 25.94 34.80 -17.66
C ASP A 3 24.57 34.93 -16.94
N ILE A 4 23.74 33.90 -17.07
CA ILE A 4 22.90 33.22 -16.07
C ILE A 4 22.30 34.02 -14.89
N GLU A 5 20.97 33.95 -14.75
CA GLU A 5 20.27 33.55 -13.50
C GLU A 5 18.85 33.04 -13.84
N ASP A 6 18.72 31.72 -14.00
CA ASP A 6 17.43 31.00 -14.04
C ASP A 6 17.17 30.45 -12.62
N ALA A 7 16.26 31.08 -11.90
CA ALA A 7 15.92 30.73 -10.54
C ALA A 7 15.08 29.44 -10.52
N GLY A 8 15.71 28.36 -10.07
CA GLY A 8 15.13 27.02 -9.95
C GLY A 8 13.84 26.99 -9.15
N ARG A 9 12.77 26.47 -9.79
CA ARG A 9 11.55 26.05 -9.09
C ARG A 9 11.76 24.61 -8.61
N GLN A 10 12.46 24.47 -7.48
CA GLN A 10 12.59 23.21 -6.76
C GLN A 10 11.18 22.76 -6.34
N GLY A 11 10.63 21.74 -7.00
CA GLY A 11 9.38 21.13 -6.58
C GLY A 11 9.60 20.45 -5.23
N ASP A 12 8.81 20.82 -4.24
CA ASP A 12 8.90 20.31 -2.88
C ASP A 12 8.87 18.77 -2.85
N LEU A 13 9.94 18.19 -2.31
CA LEU A 13 10.13 16.75 -2.13
C LEU A 13 9.39 16.30 -0.87
N TYR A 14 8.14 15.89 -1.02
CA TYR A 14 7.36 15.35 0.11
C TYR A 14 7.71 13.88 0.36
N ILE A 15 8.45 13.60 1.43
CA ILE A 15 8.66 12.23 1.94
C ILE A 15 7.46 11.89 2.82
N GLY A 16 6.56 11.04 2.33
CA GLY A 16 5.47 10.50 3.14
C GLY A 16 6.03 9.46 4.10
N ARG A 17 6.17 9.80 5.39
CA ARG A 17 6.33 8.81 6.46
C ARG A 17 4.96 8.29 6.86
N SER A 18 4.84 6.97 6.99
CA SER A 18 3.66 6.30 7.51
C SER A 18 3.48 6.63 8.99
N GLY A 19 2.70 7.67 9.25
CA GLY A 19 2.13 8.00 10.55
C GLY A 19 0.75 8.60 10.30
N ASP A 20 -0.28 7.80 10.56
CA ASP A 20 -1.72 8.14 10.57
C ASP A 20 -2.49 8.13 9.22
N PRO A 21 -3.26 7.06 8.92
CA PRO A 21 -4.05 6.90 7.68
C PRO A 21 -5.34 7.72 7.58
N TRP A 22 -5.73 8.50 8.60
CA TRP A 22 -7.02 9.20 8.62
C TRP A 22 -6.95 10.72 8.50
N SER A 23 -5.78 11.30 8.29
CA SER A 23 -5.67 12.75 8.07
C SER A 23 -5.95 13.09 6.59
N ALA A 24 -7.16 13.60 6.34
CA ALA A 24 -7.43 14.33 5.10
C ALA A 24 -6.56 15.60 5.07
N SER A 25 -5.97 15.90 3.91
CA SER A 25 -5.25 17.15 3.67
C SER A 25 -6.19 18.35 3.82
N SER A 26 -6.33 18.87 5.03
CA SER A 26 -7.03 20.11 5.32
C SER A 26 -6.05 21.08 5.97
N ALA A 27 -5.79 22.18 5.27
CA ALA A 27 -5.00 23.29 5.73
C ALA A 27 -5.60 23.88 7.01
N SER A 28 -4.96 23.66 8.17
CA SER A 28 -4.93 24.54 9.34
C SER A 28 -4.26 23.83 10.52
N ASN A 29 -3.41 24.58 11.25
CA ASN A 29 -2.62 24.22 12.44
C ASN A 29 -1.17 23.79 12.17
N TYR A 30 -0.37 24.77 11.74
CA TYR A 30 1.09 24.69 11.64
C TYR A 30 1.81 24.95 12.99
N GLU A 31 1.10 25.17 14.10
CA GLU A 31 1.69 25.91 15.22
C GLU A 31 1.53 25.26 16.59
N LYS A 32 1.96 23.99 16.76
CA LYS A 32 2.21 23.42 18.10
C LYS A 32 3.44 22.52 18.28
N ASP A 33 4.16 22.15 17.23
CA ASP A 33 5.32 21.24 17.38
C ASP A 33 6.69 21.92 17.30
N ILE A 34 6.74 23.25 17.17
CA ILE A 34 7.97 24.03 17.31
C ILE A 34 7.97 24.64 18.71
N LEU A 35 8.61 23.96 19.66
CA LEU A 35 9.54 24.56 20.63
C LEU A 35 10.14 23.44 21.50
N LEU A 36 11.21 22.84 20.97
CA LEU A 36 12.29 22.30 21.79
C LEU A 36 12.99 23.49 22.45
N SER A 37 12.88 23.62 23.77
CA SER A 37 13.78 24.45 24.58
C SER A 37 14.56 23.56 25.54
N VAL A 38 15.84 23.31 25.24
CA VAL A 38 16.84 22.81 26.19
C VAL A 38 17.24 23.97 27.11
N PRO A 39 17.31 23.77 28.44
CA PRO A 39 18.60 24.00 29.12
C PRO A 39 18.93 23.07 30.32
N SER A 40 20.22 22.68 30.34
CA SER A 40 21.20 22.58 31.44
C SER A 40 20.83 22.23 32.90
N SER A 41 21.53 21.20 33.40
CA SER A 41 22.14 21.04 34.74
C SER A 41 21.33 20.57 35.97
N ALA A 42 22.03 19.73 36.75
CA ALA A 42 21.92 19.40 38.19
C ALA A 42 21.17 18.11 38.62
N ASN A 43 21.98 17.16 39.12
CA ASN A 43 21.78 16.13 40.17
C ASN A 43 20.39 15.93 40.79
N ASP A 44 19.91 14.68 40.85
CA ASP A 44 19.93 13.79 42.04
C ASP A 44 18.86 12.67 41.94
N THR A 45 19.12 11.60 42.66
CA THR A 45 18.51 10.28 42.68
C THR A 45 17.08 10.27 43.23
N LYS A 46 16.10 9.68 42.52
CA LYS A 46 15.04 8.87 43.17
C LYS A 46 14.24 8.01 42.20
N VAL A 47 14.37 6.70 42.40
CA VAL A 47 13.40 5.69 41.98
C VAL A 47 12.07 5.96 42.69
N LEU A 48 10.98 6.07 41.94
CA LEU A 48 9.64 5.84 42.47
C LEU A 48 8.82 5.06 41.43
N THR A 49 8.65 3.78 41.71
CA THR A 49 7.69 2.90 41.08
C THR A 49 6.28 3.33 41.47
N VAL A 50 5.45 3.63 40.48
CA VAL A 50 3.99 3.56 40.60
C VAL A 50 3.52 2.64 39.48
N ALA A 51 3.11 1.44 39.88
CA ALA A 51 2.35 0.54 39.04
C ALA A 51 0.92 1.05 39.00
N ASP A 52 0.39 1.32 37.81
CA ASP A 52 -1.03 1.25 37.55
C ASP A 52 -1.24 0.77 36.12
N GLY A 53 -1.99 -0.32 36.00
CA GLY A 53 -2.16 -1.06 34.78
C GLY A 53 -3.17 -0.42 33.85
N LEU A 54 -2.84 -0.41 32.56
CA LEU A 54 -3.73 -0.92 31.54
C LEU A 54 -2.93 -1.93 30.71
N LYS A 55 -3.13 -3.20 31.01
CA LYS A 55 -2.73 -4.29 30.14
C LYS A 55 -3.67 -4.24 28.94
N GLU A 56 -3.36 -3.37 27.98
CA GLU A 56 -3.99 -3.41 26.68
C GLU A 56 -3.51 -4.71 26.03
N THR A 57 -4.32 -5.76 26.17
CA THR A 57 -4.23 -6.92 25.31
C THR A 57 -4.63 -6.46 23.92
N SER A 58 -3.72 -5.77 23.22
CA SER A 58 -3.77 -5.72 21.78
C SER A 58 -3.50 -7.16 21.33
N THR A 59 -4.57 -7.92 21.18
CA THR A 59 -4.62 -8.87 20.08
C THR A 59 -4.39 -8.05 18.83
N HIS A 60 -3.10 -7.79 18.52
CA HIS A 60 -2.66 -7.43 17.20
C HIS A 60 -3.08 -8.60 16.32
N ALA A 61 -4.33 -8.60 15.88
CA ALA A 61 -4.68 -9.18 14.62
C ALA A 61 -3.67 -8.54 13.66
N ARG A 62 -2.61 -9.28 13.34
CA ARG A 62 -1.58 -8.91 12.38
C ARG A 62 -2.29 -8.82 11.04
N PHE A 63 -3.02 -7.73 10.84
CA PHE A 63 -3.62 -7.43 9.56
C PHE A 63 -2.47 -7.16 8.61
N LYS A 64 -2.47 -7.97 7.56
CA LYS A 64 -1.47 -8.11 6.50
C LYS A 64 -1.19 -6.73 5.87
N ARG A 65 -0.13 -6.06 6.32
CA ARG A 65 0.24 -4.71 5.89
C ARG A 65 0.39 -4.61 4.36
N GLY A 66 0.84 -5.69 3.69
CA GLY A 66 0.96 -5.74 2.22
C GLY A 66 -0.37 -5.55 1.49
N VAL A 67 -1.44 -6.22 1.93
CA VAL A 67 -2.77 -6.12 1.29
C VAL A 67 -3.35 -4.71 1.40
N ILE A 68 -3.07 -4.01 2.50
CA ILE A 68 -3.51 -2.63 2.71
C ILE A 68 -2.82 -1.70 1.70
N HIS A 69 -1.52 -1.88 1.45
CA HIS A 69 -0.81 -1.07 0.46
C HIS A 69 -1.37 -1.27 -0.94
N LEU A 70 -1.61 -2.51 -1.36
CA LEU A 70 -2.27 -2.81 -2.64
C LEU A 70 -3.63 -2.10 -2.76
N TYR A 71 -4.50 -2.23 -1.76
CA TYR A 71 -5.83 -1.63 -1.80
C TYR A 71 -5.77 -0.11 -1.91
N ASN A 72 -4.87 0.53 -1.17
CA ASN A 72 -4.68 1.97 -1.24
C ASN A 72 -4.10 2.41 -2.58
N MET A 73 -3.23 1.62 -3.21
CA MET A 73 -2.76 1.89 -4.57
C MET A 73 -3.88 1.78 -5.60
N VAL A 74 -4.76 0.78 -5.48
CA VAL A 74 -5.94 0.64 -6.34
C VAL A 74 -6.88 1.84 -6.19
N VAL A 75 -7.15 2.28 -4.95
CA VAL A 75 -7.93 3.49 -4.68
C VAL A 75 -7.26 4.71 -5.31
N CYS A 76 -5.95 4.89 -5.11
CA CYS A 76 -5.19 5.97 -5.72
C CYS A 76 -5.33 5.97 -7.25
N ALA A 77 -5.10 4.85 -7.93
CA ALA A 77 -5.10 4.83 -9.39
C ALA A 77 -6.50 4.94 -10.01
N THR A 78 -7.49 4.32 -9.38
CA THR A 78 -8.82 4.08 -10.00
C THR A 78 -9.94 4.92 -9.39
N GLY A 79 -9.81 5.36 -8.14
CA GLY A 79 -10.91 5.94 -7.36
C GLY A 79 -12.02 4.95 -6.99
N CYS A 80 -11.88 3.66 -7.34
CA CYS A 80 -12.88 2.64 -7.10
C CYS A 80 -12.75 2.03 -5.70
N ASN A 81 -13.83 1.38 -5.23
CA ASN A 81 -13.78 0.54 -4.04
C ASN A 81 -12.89 -0.70 -4.30
N PRO A 82 -11.77 -0.90 -3.58
CA PRO A 82 -10.84 -2.00 -3.85
C PRO A 82 -11.46 -3.38 -3.58
N LEU A 83 -12.48 -3.45 -2.71
CA LEU A 83 -13.22 -4.69 -2.44
C LEU A 83 -14.09 -5.16 -3.61
N ALA A 84 -14.35 -4.30 -4.60
CA ALA A 84 -15.05 -4.68 -5.81
C ALA A 84 -14.23 -5.66 -6.67
N TYR A 85 -12.90 -5.57 -6.61
CA TYR A 85 -11.97 -6.45 -7.33
C TYR A 85 -11.68 -7.75 -6.56
N LYS A 86 -11.88 -7.77 -5.24
CA LYS A 86 -11.66 -8.99 -4.43
C LYS A 86 -12.65 -10.07 -4.84
N GLY A 87 -12.15 -11.20 -5.34
CA GLY A 87 -12.99 -12.30 -5.79
C GLY A 87 -13.66 -12.06 -7.13
N TYR A 88 -13.12 -11.14 -7.92
CA TYR A 88 -13.58 -10.86 -9.28
C TYR A 88 -12.95 -11.86 -10.25
N GLY A 89 -13.78 -12.53 -11.05
CA GLY A 89 -13.32 -13.46 -12.07
C GLY A 89 -12.51 -14.63 -11.54
N CYS A 90 -11.59 -15.11 -12.36
CA CYS A 90 -10.79 -16.31 -12.10
C CYS A 90 -9.49 -16.03 -11.34
N TYR A 91 -8.97 -14.80 -11.44
CA TYR A 91 -7.64 -14.42 -10.96
C TYR A 91 -7.64 -13.31 -9.91
N CYS A 92 -8.64 -12.41 -9.85
CA CYS A 92 -8.61 -11.36 -8.82
C CYS A 92 -8.95 -11.93 -7.44
N GLY A 93 -7.95 -12.32 -6.66
CA GLY A 93 -8.13 -12.87 -5.32
C GLY A 93 -6.91 -13.63 -4.82
N PHE A 94 -7.13 -14.58 -3.92
CA PHE A 94 -6.07 -15.48 -3.48
C PHE A 94 -5.80 -16.51 -4.58
N LEU A 95 -4.62 -16.49 -5.20
CA LEU A 95 -4.22 -17.30 -6.38
C LEU A 95 -5.11 -17.01 -7.61
N GLY A 96 -4.94 -17.79 -8.69
CA GLY A 96 -5.85 -17.79 -9.85
C GLY A 96 -5.84 -19.11 -10.63
N SER A 97 -6.97 -19.50 -11.22
CA SER A 97 -7.01 -20.63 -12.17
C SER A 97 -8.18 -20.54 -13.15
N GLY A 98 -7.96 -21.06 -14.37
CA GLY A 98 -8.97 -21.07 -15.43
C GLY A 98 -8.67 -20.11 -16.57
N TYR A 99 -9.69 -19.76 -17.33
CA TYR A 99 -9.62 -18.78 -18.43
C TYR A 99 -9.97 -17.39 -17.94
N VAL A 100 -9.19 -16.41 -18.38
CA VAL A 100 -9.45 -15.00 -18.14
C VAL A 100 -10.78 -14.62 -18.76
N ILE A 101 -11.64 -13.98 -17.96
CA ILE A 101 -13.00 -13.67 -18.39
C ILE A 101 -13.13 -12.28 -19.04
N ASP A 102 -12.28 -11.32 -18.65
CA ASP A 102 -12.27 -9.97 -19.19
C ASP A 102 -10.93 -9.24 -18.93
N GLY A 103 -10.87 -7.96 -19.27
CA GLY A 103 -9.67 -7.15 -19.10
C GLY A 103 -9.27 -6.86 -17.65
N ILE A 104 -10.21 -6.87 -16.70
CA ILE A 104 -9.91 -6.71 -15.26
C ILE A 104 -9.27 -7.99 -14.75
N ASP A 105 -9.85 -9.14 -15.08
CA ASP A 105 -9.33 -10.45 -14.72
C ASP A 105 -7.95 -10.71 -15.37
N GLN A 106 -7.70 -10.16 -16.56
CA GLN A 106 -6.38 -10.16 -17.20
C GLN A 106 -5.35 -9.39 -16.37
N CYS A 107 -5.69 -8.22 -15.83
CA CYS A 107 -4.80 -7.46 -14.96
C CYS A 107 -4.42 -8.27 -13.72
N CYS A 108 -5.39 -8.96 -13.11
CA CYS A 108 -5.16 -9.79 -11.95
C CYS A 108 -4.28 -11.01 -12.27
N LYS A 109 -4.51 -11.66 -13.42
CA LYS A 109 -3.62 -12.73 -13.88
C LYS A 109 -2.17 -12.27 -14.06
N MET A 110 -1.98 -11.07 -14.62
CA MET A 110 -0.64 -10.49 -14.77
C MET A 110 -0.01 -10.14 -13.43
N HIS A 111 -0.81 -9.75 -12.44
CA HIS A 111 -0.35 -9.49 -11.08
C HIS A 111 0.10 -10.78 -10.37
N ASP A 112 -0.68 -11.85 -10.47
CA ASP A 112 -0.29 -13.18 -9.96
C ASP A 112 1.05 -13.62 -10.58
N TRP A 113 1.21 -13.48 -11.90
CA TRP A 113 2.47 -13.76 -12.58
C TRP A 113 3.62 -12.88 -12.13
N CYS A 114 3.36 -11.60 -11.84
CA CYS A 114 4.37 -10.69 -11.33
C CYS A 114 4.88 -11.18 -9.98
N TYR A 115 3.98 -11.56 -9.07
CA TYR A 115 4.31 -12.12 -7.77
C TYR A 115 5.11 -13.41 -7.89
N ASP A 116 4.66 -14.36 -8.72
CA ASP A 116 5.38 -15.62 -8.94
C ASP A 116 6.81 -15.39 -9.48
N ALA A 117 7.00 -14.38 -10.33
CA ALA A 117 8.30 -14.02 -10.91
C ALA A 117 9.22 -13.27 -9.94
N THR A 118 8.74 -12.75 -8.81
CA THR A 118 9.59 -12.01 -7.88
C THR A 118 10.57 -12.89 -7.12
N GLU A 119 10.36 -14.22 -7.09
CA GLU A 119 11.11 -15.21 -6.28
C GLU A 119 11.21 -14.83 -4.79
N CYS A 120 10.29 -13.98 -4.32
CA CYS A 120 10.23 -13.58 -2.93
C CYS A 120 9.57 -14.70 -2.09
N PRO A 121 9.90 -14.83 -0.80
CA PRO A 121 9.27 -15.84 0.04
C PRO A 121 7.75 -15.65 0.03
N MET A 122 6.95 -16.70 -0.15
CA MET A 122 5.47 -16.66 -0.29
C MET A 122 4.67 -16.02 0.89
N PHE A 123 5.35 -15.61 1.96
CA PHE A 123 4.76 -14.80 3.02
C PHE A 123 5.02 -13.30 2.84
N SER A 124 5.92 -12.92 1.95
CA SER A 124 6.37 -11.56 1.73
C SER A 124 5.28 -10.69 1.09
N GLU A 125 4.47 -11.28 0.22
CA GLU A 125 3.30 -10.69 -0.44
C GLU A 125 2.26 -10.20 0.57
N TYR A 126 2.22 -10.81 1.75
CA TYR A 126 1.29 -10.46 2.83
C TYR A 126 1.91 -9.57 3.91
N PHE A 127 3.22 -9.66 4.11
CA PHE A 127 3.86 -9.09 5.31
C PHE A 127 5.02 -8.14 5.03
N VAL A 128 5.63 -8.14 3.84
CA VAL A 128 6.71 -7.18 3.51
C VAL A 128 6.08 -5.81 3.29
N PRO A 129 6.32 -4.84 4.18
CA PRO A 129 5.93 -3.48 3.93
C PRO A 129 6.86 -2.88 2.86
N TYR A 130 6.33 -1.94 2.10
CA TYR A 130 7.10 -1.19 1.12
C TYR A 130 6.60 0.26 1.11
N TYR A 131 7.47 1.21 0.75
CA TYR A 131 7.12 2.61 0.64
C TYR A 131 6.64 2.95 -0.77
N TRP A 132 5.56 3.72 -0.83
CA TRP A 132 4.99 4.24 -2.06
C TRP A 132 4.25 5.55 -1.79
N ARG A 133 3.94 6.29 -2.85
CA ARG A 133 3.17 7.54 -2.78
C ARG A 133 2.13 7.61 -3.89
N CYS A 134 1.01 8.27 -3.60
CA CYS A 134 0.04 8.66 -4.60
C CYS A 134 0.36 10.08 -5.11
N TYR A 135 0.92 10.19 -6.30
CA TYR A 135 1.21 11.46 -6.94
C TYR A 135 -0.05 12.04 -7.58
N HIS A 136 -0.37 13.30 -7.25
CA HIS A 136 -1.55 14.03 -7.71
C HIS A 136 -2.90 13.34 -7.47
N GLY A 137 -2.96 12.38 -6.54
CA GLY A 137 -4.20 11.66 -6.23
C GLY A 137 -4.65 10.64 -7.27
N TYR A 138 -3.86 10.37 -8.33
CA TYR A 138 -4.24 9.43 -9.39
C TYR A 138 -3.11 8.53 -9.91
N LYS A 139 -1.87 8.74 -9.45
CA LYS A 139 -0.67 8.07 -9.97
C LYS A 139 0.13 7.45 -8.83
N PRO A 140 0.00 6.14 -8.56
CA PRO A 140 0.86 5.48 -7.58
C PRO A 140 2.31 5.42 -8.08
N VAL A 141 3.26 5.66 -7.19
CA VAL A 141 4.71 5.63 -7.46
C VAL A 141 5.41 4.90 -6.32
N CYS A 142 6.27 3.95 -6.65
CA CYS A 142 7.09 3.22 -5.68
C CYS A 142 8.36 3.98 -5.30
N ALA A 143 8.78 3.84 -4.05
CA ALA A 143 10.12 4.24 -3.66
C ALA A 143 11.16 3.28 -4.27
N VAL A 144 12.40 3.75 -4.43
CA VAL A 144 13.53 2.87 -4.74
C VAL A 144 14.10 2.25 -3.46
N GLU A 145 14.12 3.04 -2.39
CA GLU A 145 14.60 2.63 -1.07
C GLU A 145 13.43 2.33 -0.13
N HIS A 146 13.45 1.15 0.49
CA HIS A 146 12.43 0.64 1.41
C HIS A 146 12.96 0.52 2.85
N GLY A 147 14.05 1.22 3.19
CA GLY A 147 14.67 1.17 4.51
C GLY A 147 15.18 -0.24 4.84
N ASP A 148 14.83 -0.75 6.01
CA ASP A 148 15.24 -2.10 6.46
C ASP A 148 14.74 -3.24 5.54
N TRP A 149 13.80 -2.95 4.65
CA TRP A 149 13.20 -3.91 3.71
C TRP A 149 13.93 -3.98 2.36
N GLY A 150 15.01 -3.22 2.20
CA GLY A 150 15.92 -3.24 1.06
C GLY A 150 15.76 -2.05 0.11
N GLY A 151 16.60 -2.01 -0.92
CA GLY A 151 16.59 -0.95 -1.94
C GLY A 151 16.28 -1.51 -3.32
N SER A 152 16.99 -1.02 -4.32
CA SER A 152 16.85 -1.48 -5.70
C SER A 152 16.99 -3.01 -5.82
N GLY A 153 16.05 -3.66 -6.50
CA GLY A 153 16.00 -5.11 -6.72
C GLY A 153 15.53 -5.92 -5.51
N SER A 154 15.20 -5.30 -4.38
CA SER A 154 14.67 -6.00 -3.19
C SER A 154 13.26 -6.53 -3.40
N CYS A 155 12.82 -7.45 -2.53
CA CYS A 155 11.44 -7.93 -2.53
C CYS A 155 10.43 -6.81 -2.28
N ALA A 156 10.72 -5.88 -1.37
CA ALA A 156 9.86 -4.75 -1.11
C ALA A 156 9.63 -3.90 -2.37
N GLN A 157 10.69 -3.65 -3.14
CA GLN A 157 10.59 -2.89 -4.38
C GLN A 157 9.83 -3.66 -5.48
N ARG A 158 10.16 -4.94 -5.70
CA ARG A 158 9.49 -5.75 -6.73
C ARG A 158 8.00 -5.89 -6.46
N LEU A 159 7.60 -6.17 -5.21
CA LEU A 159 6.19 -6.28 -4.80
C LEU A 159 5.47 -4.94 -4.98
N CYS A 160 6.09 -3.82 -4.58
CA CYS A 160 5.54 -2.50 -4.82
C CYS A 160 5.25 -2.25 -6.31
N GLU A 161 6.20 -2.59 -7.18
CA GLU A 161 6.05 -2.38 -8.62
C GLU A 161 4.98 -3.31 -9.24
N CYS A 162 4.84 -4.54 -8.74
CA CYS A 162 3.73 -5.41 -9.11
C CYS A 162 2.37 -4.78 -8.75
N ASP A 163 2.23 -4.26 -7.53
CA ASP A 163 0.99 -3.62 -7.06
C ASP A 163 0.69 -2.31 -7.82
N ARG A 164 1.73 -1.52 -8.12
CA ARG A 164 1.62 -0.32 -8.96
C ARG A 164 1.11 -0.67 -10.36
N SER A 165 1.70 -1.69 -10.98
CA SER A 165 1.35 -2.17 -12.31
C SER A 165 -0.10 -2.68 -12.36
N LEU A 166 -0.54 -3.43 -11.35
CA LEU A 166 -1.93 -3.84 -11.22
C LEU A 166 -2.87 -2.63 -11.15
N ALA A 167 -2.58 -1.66 -10.27
CA ALA A 167 -3.41 -0.47 -10.11
C ALA A 167 -3.51 0.36 -11.41
N GLU A 168 -2.40 0.54 -12.12
CA GLU A 168 -2.35 1.21 -13.43
C GLU A 168 -3.09 0.43 -14.52
N CYS A 169 -3.09 -0.91 -14.47
CA CYS A 169 -3.85 -1.76 -15.38
C CYS A 169 -5.36 -1.63 -15.13
N LEU A 170 -5.79 -1.72 -13.87
CA LEU A 170 -7.21 -1.62 -13.47
C LEU A 170 -7.81 -0.26 -13.83
N LYS A 171 -7.03 0.81 -13.77
CA LYS A 171 -7.45 2.17 -14.17
C LYS A 171 -7.99 2.27 -15.59
N LYS A 172 -7.67 1.32 -16.47
CA LYS A 172 -8.14 1.30 -17.86
C LYS A 172 -9.60 0.87 -18.01
N TYR A 173 -10.21 0.38 -16.93
CA TYR A 173 -11.56 -0.18 -16.93
C TYR A 173 -12.47 0.59 -15.96
N PRO A 174 -13.80 0.62 -16.20
CA PRO A 174 -14.74 1.21 -15.26
C PRO A 174 -14.77 0.44 -13.93
N CYS A 175 -15.11 1.14 -12.84
CA CYS A 175 -15.26 0.51 -11.53
C CYS A 175 -16.30 -0.62 -11.58
N PRO A 176 -15.97 -1.85 -11.14
CA PRO A 176 -16.94 -2.94 -11.09
C PRO A 176 -18.09 -2.62 -10.15
N THR A 177 -19.32 -2.72 -10.66
CA THR A 177 -20.55 -2.66 -9.85
C THR A 177 -20.99 -4.04 -9.38
N THR A 178 -20.61 -5.09 -10.12
CA THR A 178 -20.87 -6.50 -9.82
C THR A 178 -19.59 -7.31 -9.98
N LYS A 179 -19.44 -8.38 -9.18
CA LYS A 179 -18.32 -9.30 -9.33
C LYS A 179 -18.63 -10.31 -10.42
N ALA A 180 -17.77 -10.38 -11.43
CA ALA A 180 -17.85 -11.44 -12.41
C ALA A 180 -17.39 -12.77 -11.78
N VAL A 181 -17.94 -13.88 -12.26
CA VAL A 181 -17.75 -15.21 -11.66
C VAL A 181 -16.95 -16.11 -12.59
N CYS A 182 -15.98 -16.84 -12.05
CA CYS A 182 -15.20 -17.80 -12.83
C CYS A 182 -16.01 -19.05 -13.13
N THR A 183 -16.32 -19.30 -14.40
CA THR A 183 -17.05 -20.52 -14.84
C THR A 183 -16.13 -21.63 -15.33
N SER A 184 -14.86 -21.29 -15.60
CA SER A 184 -13.87 -22.20 -16.20
C SER A 184 -13.15 -23.12 -15.20
N SER A 185 -13.31 -22.87 -13.90
CA SER A 185 -12.65 -23.62 -12.82
C SER A 185 -13.65 -23.89 -11.69
N PRO A 186 -14.02 -25.17 -11.41
CA PRO A 186 -15.02 -25.50 -10.40
C PRO A 186 -14.65 -25.00 -9.00
N TRP A 187 -13.37 -25.08 -8.63
CA TRP A 187 -12.89 -24.60 -7.34
C TRP A 187 -13.06 -23.08 -7.22
N ARG A 188 -12.73 -22.34 -8.28
CA ARG A 188 -12.88 -20.87 -8.31
C ARG A 188 -14.33 -20.44 -8.27
N LEU A 189 -15.18 -21.13 -9.01
CA LEU A 189 -16.61 -20.90 -9.00
C LEU A 189 -17.15 -20.94 -7.57
N VAL A 190 -16.83 -22.02 -6.84
CA VAL A 190 -17.23 -22.17 -5.43
C VAL A 190 -16.65 -21.04 -4.57
N GLN A 191 -15.38 -20.69 -4.76
CA GLN A 191 -14.74 -19.60 -4.02
C GLN A 191 -15.41 -18.24 -4.29
N ASN A 192 -15.74 -17.91 -5.55
CA ASN A 192 -16.44 -16.67 -5.89
C ASN A 192 -17.81 -16.62 -5.20
N LEU A 193 -18.57 -17.73 -5.19
CA LEU A 193 -19.88 -17.79 -4.55
C LEU A 193 -19.82 -17.52 -3.04
N PHE A 194 -18.82 -18.06 -2.33
CA PHE A 194 -18.61 -17.76 -0.91
C PHE A 194 -18.13 -16.34 -0.62
N MET A 195 -17.58 -15.62 -1.61
CA MET A 195 -17.11 -14.24 -1.47
C MET A 195 -18.13 -13.18 -1.90
N ILE A 196 -19.29 -13.60 -2.40
CA ILE A 196 -20.41 -12.73 -2.80
C ILE A 196 -21.43 -12.57 -1.66
N ILE A 197 -21.49 -13.53 -0.72
CA ILE A 197 -22.30 -13.51 0.51
C ILE A 197 -21.63 -12.64 1.57
#